data_AF-A0A316QIH8-F1
#
_entry.id   AF-A0A316QIH8-F1
#
_cell.length_a   1.000
_cell.length_b   1.000
_cell.length_c   1.000
_cell.angle_alpha   90.00
_cell.angle_beta   90.00
_cell.angle_gamma   90.00
#
_symmetry.space_group_name_H-M   'P 1'
#
loop_
_entity.id
_entity.type
_entity.pdbx_description
1 polymer ?
#
loop_
_entity_poly.entity_id
_entity_poly.type
_entity_poly.pdbx_seq_one_letter_code
_entity_poly.pdbx_strand_id
1 'polypeptide(L)'
;MNTIFENSENRELDAKISRLLINLGITARLKGYAYLITGIKMAIMEPERVSSITKELYPEIAQKHKTSPDKVERGIRHAVQSSIIQGRAGELNKLLECQAYKEGERITNSQFIALSADGLRYKLRSR
;
A
#
# COMPACT_ATOMS: atom_id res chain seq x y z
N MET A 1 6.45 24.12 17.05
CA MET A 1 6.61 23.02 18.04
C MET A 1 5.74 21.87 17.56
N ASN A 2 6.30 20.84 16.88
CA ASN A 2 5.68 19.51 16.67
C ASN A 2 6.47 18.52 15.78
N THR A 3 7.61 18.91 15.22
CA THR A 3 8.35 18.10 14.22
C THR A 3 8.89 16.75 14.72
N ILE A 4 8.99 16.57 16.05
CA ILE A 4 9.47 15.31 16.65
C ILE A 4 8.34 14.29 16.80
N PHE A 5 7.13 14.73 17.16
CA PHE A 5 5.95 13.86 17.34
C PHE A 5 5.32 13.43 16.01
N GLU A 6 5.25 14.33 15.00
CA GLU A 6 4.84 13.95 13.64
C GLU A 6 5.77 12.89 13.02
N ASN A 7 7.03 12.87 13.43
CA ASN A 7 8.02 11.89 12.97
C ASN A 7 7.89 10.53 13.67
N SER A 8 7.34 10.44 14.88
CA SER A 8 7.13 9.14 15.54
C SER A 8 5.91 8.42 14.97
N GLU A 9 4.81 9.14 14.75
CA GLU A 9 3.58 8.56 14.19
C GLU A 9 3.77 8.11 12.75
N ASN A 10 4.48 8.90 11.92
CA ASN A 10 4.86 8.50 10.58
C ASN A 10 5.72 7.23 10.57
N ARG A 11 6.68 7.11 11.50
CA ARG A 11 7.52 5.91 11.62
C ARG A 11 6.72 4.69 12.06
N GLU A 12 5.77 4.86 12.99
CA GLU A 12 4.88 3.76 13.41
C GLU A 12 3.99 3.30 12.25
N LEU A 13 3.42 4.25 11.49
CA LEU A 13 2.60 3.92 10.32
C LEU A 13 3.41 3.22 9.23
N ASP A 14 4.59 3.73 8.90
CA ASP A 14 5.50 3.09 7.93
C ASP A 14 5.86 1.67 8.38
N ALA A 15 6.11 1.44 9.67
CA ALA A 15 6.36 0.11 10.22
C ALA A 15 5.15 -0.83 10.13
N LYS A 16 3.93 -0.33 10.37
CA LYS A 16 2.69 -1.10 10.21
C LYS A 16 2.46 -1.51 8.75
N ILE A 17 2.61 -0.57 7.82
CA ILE A 17 2.48 -0.86 6.38
C ILE A 17 3.57 -1.84 5.94
N SER A 18 4.82 -1.62 6.38
CA SER A 18 5.95 -2.50 6.11
C SER A 18 5.68 -3.95 6.53
N ARG A 19 5.14 -4.16 7.74
CA ARG A 19 4.81 -5.48 8.27
C ARG A 19 3.65 -6.13 7.50
N LEU A 20 2.63 -5.36 7.13
CA LEU A 20 1.54 -5.84 6.27
C LEU A 20 2.08 -6.36 4.93
N LEU A 21 2.92 -5.58 4.25
CA LEU A 21 3.50 -5.97 2.96
C LEU A 21 4.34 -7.25 3.06
N ILE A 22 5.14 -7.40 4.12
CA ILE A 22 5.94 -8.60 4.37
C ILE A 22 5.03 -9.83 4.60
N ASN A 23 3.96 -9.68 5.37
CA ASN A 23 3.00 -10.75 5.59
C ASN A 23 2.35 -11.19 4.28
N LEU A 24 2.02 -10.23 3.41
CA LEU A 24 1.53 -10.47 2.05
C LEU A 24 2.58 -11.06 1.09
N GLY A 25 3.84 -11.25 1.52
CA GLY A 25 4.91 -11.81 0.68
C GLY A 25 5.58 -10.80 -0.25
N ILE A 26 5.29 -9.52 -0.09
CA ILE A 26 5.95 -8.43 -0.81
C ILE A 26 7.21 -8.04 -0.04
N THR A 27 8.37 -8.37 -0.63
CA THR A 27 9.67 -8.17 0.02
C THR A 27 10.26 -6.79 -0.26
N ALA A 28 11.09 -6.29 0.66
CA ALA A 28 11.76 -4.99 0.54
C ALA A 28 12.77 -4.90 -0.63
N ARG A 29 13.13 -6.03 -1.26
CA ARG A 29 13.98 -6.07 -2.47
C ARG A 29 13.26 -5.46 -3.68
N LEU A 30 11.94 -5.52 -3.73
CA LEU A 30 11.15 -5.01 -4.85
C LEU A 30 11.02 -3.48 -4.75
N LYS A 31 11.27 -2.76 -5.85
CA LYS A 31 11.03 -1.32 -5.90
C LYS A 31 9.57 -0.95 -5.57
N GLY A 32 8.63 -1.80 -5.97
CA GLY A 32 7.21 -1.67 -5.65
C GLY A 32 6.91 -1.64 -4.15
N TYR A 33 7.77 -2.22 -3.31
CA TYR A 33 7.60 -2.18 -1.85
C TYR A 33 7.63 -0.75 -1.30
N ALA A 34 8.65 0.03 -1.67
CA ALA A 34 8.81 1.41 -1.22
C ALA A 34 7.70 2.33 -1.80
N TYR A 35 7.27 2.04 -3.04
CA TYR A 35 6.17 2.74 -3.69
C TYR A 35 4.84 2.46 -2.98
N LEU A 36 4.59 1.20 -2.61
CA LEU A 36 3.39 0.79 -1.87
C LEU A 36 3.33 1.43 -0.48
N ILE A 37 4.45 1.50 0.26
CA ILE A 37 4.46 2.22 1.56
C ILE A 37 4.01 3.67 1.37
N THR A 38 4.54 4.34 0.34
CA THR A 38 4.20 5.73 0.06
C THR A 38 2.74 5.86 -0.37
N GLY A 39 2.29 5.07 -1.34
CA GLY A 39 0.94 5.13 -1.89
C GLY A 39 -0.14 4.75 -0.89
N ILE A 40 0.08 3.72 -0.06
CA ILE A 40 -0.85 3.32 1.00
C ILE A 40 -0.94 4.42 2.05
N LYS A 41 0.19 5.02 2.47
CA LYS A 41 0.17 6.14 3.43
C LYS A 41 -0.62 7.33 2.89
N MET A 42 -0.39 7.71 1.62
CA MET A 42 -1.15 8.77 0.97
C MET A 42 -2.65 8.45 0.90
N ALA A 43 -3.01 7.22 0.56
CA ALA A 43 -4.42 6.77 0.51
C ALA A 43 -5.08 6.67 1.89
N ILE A 44 -4.31 6.50 2.97
CA ILE A 44 -4.83 6.58 4.35
C ILE A 44 -5.21 8.02 4.68
N MET A 45 -4.38 8.99 4.29
CA MET A 45 -4.60 10.41 4.56
C MET A 45 -5.70 11.00 3.67
N GLU A 46 -5.68 10.66 2.38
CA GLU A 46 -6.50 11.24 1.31
C GLU A 46 -6.99 10.11 0.38
N PRO A 47 -8.03 9.35 0.78
CA PRO A 47 -8.51 8.17 0.04
C PRO A 47 -8.93 8.44 -1.41
N GLU A 48 -9.44 9.64 -1.70
CA GLU A 48 -9.82 10.09 -3.04
C GLU A 48 -8.68 10.01 -4.05
N ARG A 49 -7.41 10.08 -3.61
CA ARG A 49 -6.23 9.99 -4.50
C ARG A 49 -6.12 8.66 -5.23
N VAL A 50 -6.70 7.59 -4.69
CA VAL A 50 -6.73 6.29 -5.36
C VAL A 50 -7.61 6.35 -6.63
N SER A 51 -8.64 7.19 -6.64
CA SER A 51 -9.49 7.39 -7.83
C SER A 51 -8.73 8.09 -8.97
N SER A 52 -7.79 8.97 -8.62
CA SER A 52 -6.92 9.71 -9.54
C SER A 52 -5.51 9.12 -9.66
N ILE A 53 -5.37 7.79 -9.53
CA ILE A 53 -4.05 7.14 -9.36
C ILE A 53 -3.02 7.49 -10.43
N THR A 54 -3.42 7.60 -11.69
CA THR A 54 -2.51 7.86 -12.82
C THR A 54 -2.15 9.34 -12.96
N LYS A 55 -2.99 10.24 -12.46
CA LYS A 55 -2.83 11.70 -12.60
C LYS A 55 -2.21 12.35 -11.37
N GLU A 56 -2.35 11.73 -10.21
CA GLU A 56 -1.91 12.31 -8.93
C GLU A 56 -1.01 11.36 -8.17
N LEU A 57 -1.52 10.19 -7.77
CA LEU A 57 -0.79 9.29 -6.87
C LEU A 57 0.55 8.82 -7.47
N TYR A 58 0.55 8.31 -8.70
CA TYR A 58 1.79 7.85 -9.34
C TYR A 58 2.79 8.98 -9.61
N PRO A 59 2.39 10.16 -10.14
CA PRO A 59 3.29 11.31 -10.24
C PRO A 59 3.93 11.73 -8.92
N GLU A 60 3.18 11.76 -7.82
CA GLU A 60 3.72 12.18 -6.53
C GLU A 60 4.68 11.14 -5.93
N ILE A 61 4.33 9.84 -6.01
CA ILE A 61 5.26 8.76 -5.64
C ILE A 61 6.52 8.85 -6.51
N ALA A 62 6.36 9.08 -7.82
CA ALA A 62 7.47 9.17 -8.75
C ALA A 62 8.43 10.31 -8.38
N GLN A 63 7.89 11.49 -8.04
CA GLN A 63 8.66 12.63 -7.58
C GLN A 63 9.43 12.30 -6.30
N LYS A 64 8.76 11.71 -5.30
CA LYS A 64 9.38 11.36 -4.01
C LYS A 64 10.50 10.33 -4.13
N HIS A 65 10.36 9.39 -5.08
CA HIS A 65 11.33 8.33 -5.32
C HIS A 65 12.30 8.61 -6.48
N LYS A 66 12.29 9.83 -7.04
CA LYS A 66 13.15 10.25 -8.17
C LYS A 66 13.08 9.26 -9.34
N THR A 67 11.86 8.89 -9.73
CA THR A 67 11.56 7.95 -10.81
C THR A 67 10.44 8.52 -11.70
N SER A 68 9.91 7.74 -12.64
CA SER A 68 8.78 8.11 -13.50
C SER A 68 7.47 7.39 -13.09
N PRO A 69 6.29 7.98 -13.38
CA PRO A 69 5.00 7.39 -13.01
C PRO A 69 4.78 5.98 -13.57
N ASP A 70 5.26 5.70 -14.78
CA ASP A 70 5.20 4.38 -15.42
C ASP A 70 6.03 3.32 -14.66
N LYS A 71 7.19 3.70 -14.13
CA LYS A 71 8.03 2.83 -13.29
C LYS A 71 7.39 2.57 -11.93
N VAL A 72 6.67 3.56 -11.38
CA VAL A 72 5.88 3.39 -10.15
C VAL A 72 4.78 2.36 -10.38
N GLU A 73 3.96 2.58 -11.40
CA GLU A 73 2.85 1.69 -11.78
C GLU A 73 3.36 0.25 -11.97
N ARG A 74 4.38 0.05 -12.80
CA ARG A 74 4.94 -1.27 -13.10
C ARG A 74 5.56 -1.92 -11.87
N GLY A 75 6.25 -1.14 -11.04
CA GLY A 75 6.85 -1.61 -9.80
C GLY A 75 5.80 -2.12 -8.82
N ILE A 76 4.70 -1.38 -8.66
CA ILE A 76 3.57 -1.78 -7.81
C ILE A 76 2.89 -3.01 -8.37
N ARG A 77 2.58 -3.04 -9.68
CA ARG A 77 1.95 -4.20 -10.32
C ARG A 77 2.76 -5.47 -10.10
N HIS A 78 4.08 -5.41 -10.30
CA HIS A 78 4.96 -6.55 -10.08
C HIS A 78 4.95 -7.03 -8.62
N ALA A 79 4.99 -6.09 -7.66
CA ALA A 79 4.89 -6.42 -6.23
C ALA A 79 3.56 -7.10 -5.89
N VAL A 80 2.44 -6.55 -6.34
CA VAL A 80 1.10 -7.10 -6.10
C VAL A 80 0.90 -8.45 -6.79
N GLN A 81 1.40 -8.64 -8.01
CA GLN A 81 1.32 -9.95 -8.67
C GLN A 81 2.16 -11.00 -7.92
N SER A 82 3.33 -10.61 -7.40
CA SER A 82 4.19 -11.53 -6.66
C SER A 82 3.56 -12.06 -5.37
N SER A 83 2.72 -11.27 -4.67
CA SER A 83 2.01 -11.74 -3.48
C SER A 83 0.90 -12.75 -3.80
N ILE A 84 0.18 -12.52 -4.90
CA ILE A 84 -0.87 -13.44 -5.37
C ILE A 84 -0.26 -14.79 -5.75
N ILE A 85 0.85 -14.80 -6.48
CA ILE A 85 1.54 -16.04 -6.92
C ILE A 85 1.99 -16.88 -5.71
N GLN A 86 2.34 -16.24 -4.59
CA GLN A 86 2.75 -16.92 -3.36
C GLN A 86 1.57 -17.48 -2.53
N GLY A 87 0.31 -17.34 -3.00
CA GLY A 87 -0.88 -17.78 -2.26
C GLY A 87 -1.17 -16.95 -1.01
N ARG A 88 -0.50 -15.80 -0.85
CA ARG A 88 -0.63 -14.96 0.35
C ARG A 88 -1.72 -13.91 0.24
N ALA A 89 -2.49 -13.96 -0.86
CA ALA A 89 -3.63 -13.09 -1.04
C ALA A 89 -4.49 -13.11 0.24
N GLY A 90 -4.77 -14.32 0.78
CA GLY A 90 -5.52 -14.63 2.01
C GLY A 90 -5.34 -13.65 3.18
N GLU A 91 -4.11 -13.18 3.41
CA GLU A 91 -3.78 -12.25 4.49
C GLU A 91 -4.48 -10.89 4.37
N LEU A 92 -4.78 -10.44 3.15
CA LEU A 92 -5.52 -9.19 2.95
C LEU A 92 -6.99 -9.32 3.36
N ASN A 93 -7.59 -10.50 3.26
CA ASN A 93 -8.96 -10.74 3.74
C ASN A 93 -8.98 -10.78 5.27
N LYS A 94 -7.95 -11.37 5.89
CA LYS A 94 -7.76 -11.35 7.34
C LYS A 94 -7.60 -9.92 7.88
N LEU A 95 -6.87 -9.06 7.17
CA LEU A 95 -6.73 -7.65 7.53
C LEU A 95 -8.08 -6.93 7.57
N LEU A 96 -8.92 -7.20 6.56
CA LEU A 96 -10.22 -6.54 6.36
C LEU A 96 -11.37 -7.17 7.15
N GLU A 97 -11.14 -8.32 7.79
CA GLU A 97 -12.15 -9.09 8.51
C GLU A 97 -13.37 -9.45 7.63
N CYS A 98 -13.17 -9.49 6.30
CA CYS A 98 -14.18 -9.81 5.32
C CYS A 98 -13.56 -10.46 4.07
N GLN A 99 -14.40 -11.09 3.24
CA GLN A 99 -13.97 -11.65 1.97
C GLN A 99 -13.95 -10.56 0.88
N ALA A 100 -12.91 -9.73 0.89
CA ALA A 100 -12.74 -8.62 -0.04
C ALA A 100 -12.25 -9.04 -1.43
N TYR A 101 -11.56 -10.18 -1.56
CA TYR A 101 -11.20 -10.78 -2.85
C TYR A 101 -11.25 -12.32 -2.77
N LYS A 102 -11.43 -12.97 -3.92
CA LYS A 102 -11.36 -14.44 -4.03
C LYS A 102 -9.94 -14.90 -4.37
N GLU A 103 -9.56 -16.08 -3.89
CA GLU A 103 -8.29 -16.68 -4.26
C GLU A 103 -8.24 -16.92 -5.78
N GLY A 104 -7.13 -16.52 -6.41
CA GLY A 104 -6.98 -16.55 -7.87
C GLY A 104 -7.54 -15.33 -8.62
N GLU A 105 -8.24 -14.42 -7.95
CA GLU A 105 -8.71 -13.17 -8.57
C GLU A 105 -7.57 -12.17 -8.75
N ARG A 106 -7.56 -11.47 -9.90
CA ARG A 106 -6.59 -10.40 -10.16
C ARG A 106 -6.99 -9.15 -9.39
N ILE A 107 -6.13 -8.72 -8.48
CA ILE A 107 -6.24 -7.41 -7.84
C ILE A 107 -5.44 -6.35 -8.62
N THR A 108 -6.05 -5.22 -8.91
CA THR A 108 -5.38 -4.06 -9.52
C THR A 108 -4.56 -3.29 -8.49
N ASN A 109 -3.61 -2.46 -8.94
CA ASN A 109 -2.81 -1.62 -8.05
C ASN A 109 -3.70 -0.70 -7.19
N SER A 110 -4.71 -0.07 -7.80
CA SER A 110 -5.65 0.83 -7.10
C SER A 110 -6.44 0.08 -6.03
N GLN A 111 -7.00 -1.09 -6.36
CA GLN A 111 -7.72 -1.91 -5.40
C GLN A 111 -6.80 -2.34 -4.24
N PHE A 112 -5.58 -2.77 -4.54
CA PHE A 112 -4.63 -3.19 -3.50
C PHE A 112 -4.32 -2.04 -2.52
N ILE A 113 -4.06 -0.84 -3.05
CA ILE A 113 -3.77 0.34 -2.24
C ILE A 113 -4.99 0.74 -1.41
N ALA A 114 -6.19 0.82 -2.01
CA ALA A 114 -7.42 1.16 -1.31
C ALA A 114 -7.72 0.19 -0.16
N LEU A 115 -7.72 -1.11 -0.45
CA LEU A 115 -8.01 -2.15 0.53
C LEU A 115 -6.98 -2.18 1.67
N SER A 116 -5.69 -2.01 1.36
CA SER A 116 -4.65 -1.91 2.39
C SER A 116 -4.86 -0.68 3.27
N ALA A 117 -5.21 0.46 2.67
CA ALA A 117 -5.47 1.71 3.38
C ALA A 117 -6.73 1.63 4.26
N ASP A 118 -7.81 1.02 3.77
CA ASP A 118 -9.04 0.81 4.53
C ASP A 118 -8.81 -0.11 5.74
N GLY A 119 -8.16 -1.26 5.52
CA GLY A 119 -7.86 -2.21 6.60
C GLY A 119 -6.99 -1.60 7.69
N LEU A 120 -5.98 -0.80 7.32
CA LEU A 120 -5.16 -0.09 8.30
C LEU A 120 -5.93 1.02 9.02
N ARG A 121 -6.78 1.79 8.32
CA ARG A 121 -7.64 2.82 8.96
C ARG A 121 -8.58 2.21 9.99
N TYR A 122 -9.18 1.06 9.68
CA TYR A 122 -10.03 0.34 10.64
C TYR A 122 -9.25 0.00 11.92
N LYS A 123 -8.05 -0.57 11.79
CA LYS A 123 -7.19 -0.89 12.94
C LYS A 123 -6.69 0.33 13.72
N LEU A 124 -6.58 1.49 13.07
CA LEU A 124 -6.19 2.75 13.73
C LEU A 124 -7.35 3.40 14.51
N ARG A 125 -8.60 3.23 14.08
CA ARG A 125 -9.79 3.77 14.76
C ARG A 125 -10.28 2.90 15.92
N SER A 126 -9.98 1.61 15.92
CA SER A 126 -10.35 0.67 16.99
C SER A 126 -9.36 0.65 18.18
N ARG A 127 -8.66 1.77 18.43
CA ARG A 127 -7.77 1.97 19.59
C ARG A 127 -8.31 3.07 20.49
#